data_AF-A0A260P4D1-F1
#
_entry.id   AF-A0A260P4D1-F1
#
_cell.length_a   1.000
_cell.length_b   1.000
_cell.length_c   1.000
_cell.angle_alpha   90.00
_cell.angle_beta   90.00
_cell.angle_gamma   90.00
#
_symmetry.space_group_name_H-M   'P 1'
#
loop_
_entity.id
_entity.type
_entity.pdbx_description
1 polymer ?
#
loop_
_entity_poly.entity_id
_entity_poly.type
_entity_poly.pdbx_seq_one_letter_code
_entity_poly.pdbx_strand_id
1 'polypeptide(L)'
;MTASNRSSSSPGQSRTQTHSRVQPTDHSDGEQRNMSKQRMATTITSFWERALGEENLTLDDNFFDLGGDSLTAAKILALIQREYGLQAELHLIFNNPTIEEFVEAVDEELAGVAPRGEDA
;
A
#
# COMPACT_ATOMS: atom_id res chain seq x y z
N MET A 1 67.87 23.45 24.30
CA MET A 1 66.76 23.65 23.36
C MET A 1 65.48 23.14 24.00
N THR A 2 64.57 24.02 24.40
CA THR A 2 63.19 23.68 24.79
C THR A 2 62.28 24.46 23.84
N ALA A 3 61.39 23.78 23.13
CA ALA A 3 60.41 24.42 22.27
C ALA A 3 59.06 24.43 22.98
N SER A 4 58.57 25.64 23.20
CA SER A 4 57.22 25.98 23.65
C SER A 4 56.17 25.50 22.66
N ASN A 5 54.98 25.14 23.14
CA ASN A 5 53.77 25.62 22.46
C ASN A 5 52.58 25.74 23.42
N ARG A 6 52.09 26.98 23.57
CA ARG A 6 50.82 27.38 24.19
C ARG A 6 49.99 28.01 23.08
N SER A 7 48.75 27.56 22.91
CA SER A 7 47.55 28.29 22.41
C SER A 7 46.40 27.26 22.37
N SER A 8 45.38 27.34 23.23
CA SER A 8 44.21 28.22 23.21
C SER A 8 43.10 27.80 22.22
N SER A 9 41.88 27.73 22.76
CA SER A 9 40.55 27.77 22.11
C SER A 9 39.89 26.46 21.65
N SER A 10 38.96 25.94 22.47
CA SER A 10 37.50 26.01 22.21
C SER A 10 36.68 25.21 23.23
N PRO A 11 35.59 25.77 23.81
CA PRO A 11 34.58 25.00 24.53
C PRO A 11 33.52 24.47 23.56
N GLY A 12 33.05 23.24 23.77
CA GLY A 12 31.91 22.69 23.02
C GLY A 12 32.11 21.25 22.55
N GLN A 13 32.32 20.33 23.48
CA GLN A 13 32.31 18.91 23.16
C GLN A 13 31.02 18.26 23.64
N SER A 14 30.36 17.64 22.65
CA SER A 14 29.59 16.41 22.76
C SER A 14 28.11 16.54 23.14
N ARG A 15 27.34 16.73 22.07
CA ARG A 15 25.95 16.29 21.84
C ARG A 15 25.51 15.17 22.79
N THR A 16 24.66 15.52 23.75
CA THR A 16 23.83 14.57 24.50
C THR A 16 22.37 14.95 24.31
N GLN A 17 21.64 14.22 23.47
CA GLN A 17 20.23 13.95 23.70
C GLN A 17 19.78 12.77 22.84
N THR A 18 19.73 11.60 23.48
CA THR A 18 18.63 10.64 23.45
C THR A 18 17.74 10.68 22.20
N HIS A 19 18.00 9.81 21.22
CA HIS A 19 16.89 9.16 20.53
C HIS A 19 17.00 7.66 20.77
N SER A 20 16.00 7.21 21.52
CA SER A 20 15.71 5.85 21.88
C SER A 20 16.07 4.86 20.79
N ARG A 21 16.88 3.90 21.20
CA ARG A 21 16.75 2.50 20.80
C ARG A 21 15.26 2.14 20.78
N VAL A 22 14.64 2.18 19.60
CA VAL A 22 13.49 1.32 19.32
C VAL A 22 14.06 0.05 18.71
N GLN A 23 13.70 -1.03 19.36
CA GLN A 23 14.18 -2.38 19.17
C GLN A 23 13.82 -2.87 17.76
N PRO A 24 14.60 -3.78 17.14
CA PRO A 24 14.08 -4.59 16.04
C PRO A 24 12.97 -5.45 16.64
N THR A 25 11.74 -5.04 16.37
CA THR A 25 10.55 -5.71 16.83
C THR A 25 10.32 -6.95 15.97
N ASP A 26 9.89 -8.02 16.62
CA ASP A 26 9.36 -9.25 16.04
C ASP A 26 8.19 -8.90 15.10
N HIS A 27 8.47 -8.61 13.82
CA HIS A 27 7.55 -7.99 12.86
C HIS A 27 7.31 -8.87 11.62
N SER A 28 7.52 -10.18 11.73
CA SER A 28 7.56 -11.05 10.55
C SER A 28 6.22 -11.17 9.81
N ASP A 29 5.08 -10.94 10.48
CA ASP A 29 3.75 -11.15 9.88
C ASP A 29 3.06 -9.81 9.48
N GLY A 30 2.93 -8.87 10.42
CA GLY A 30 2.20 -7.61 10.20
C GLY A 30 2.89 -6.64 9.23
N GLU A 31 4.22 -6.51 9.31
CA GLU A 31 4.98 -5.60 8.43
C GLU A 31 5.06 -6.15 7.00
N GLN A 32 5.17 -7.48 6.88
CA GLN A 32 5.19 -8.17 5.60
C GLN A 32 3.83 -8.08 4.88
N ARG A 33 2.72 -8.20 5.63
CA ARG A 33 1.37 -8.04 5.08
C ARG A 33 1.14 -6.61 4.57
N ASN A 34 1.53 -5.60 5.34
CA ASN A 34 1.39 -4.20 4.92
C ASN A 34 2.20 -3.88 3.65
N MET A 35 3.45 -4.36 3.55
CA MET A 35 4.27 -4.20 2.35
C MET A 35 3.67 -4.93 1.13
N SER A 36 3.04 -6.07 1.34
CA SER A 36 2.35 -6.83 0.29
C SER A 36 1.10 -6.09 -0.19
N LYS A 37 0.32 -5.53 0.75
CA LYS A 37 -0.86 -4.71 0.43
C LYS A 37 -0.48 -3.45 -0.35
N GLN A 38 0.58 -2.75 0.04
CA GLN A 38 1.09 -1.56 -0.69
C GLN A 38 1.48 -1.89 -2.15
N ARG A 39 2.10 -3.06 -2.37
CA ARG A 39 2.44 -3.54 -3.71
C ARG A 39 1.19 -3.85 -4.51
N MET A 40 0.23 -4.53 -3.90
CA MET A 40 -1.04 -4.82 -4.54
C MET A 40 -1.80 -3.55 -4.92
N ALA A 41 -1.85 -2.57 -4.01
CA ALA A 41 -2.42 -1.25 -4.27
C ALA A 41 -1.80 -0.62 -5.51
N THR A 42 -0.46 -0.57 -5.59
CA THR A 42 0.26 -0.01 -6.74
C THR A 42 -0.08 -0.73 -8.06
N THR A 43 -0.14 -2.07 -8.04
CA THR A 43 -0.49 -2.87 -9.22
C THR A 43 -1.94 -2.63 -9.66
N ILE A 44 -2.87 -2.59 -8.71
CA ILE A 44 -4.29 -2.37 -8.97
C ILE A 44 -4.54 -0.96 -9.49
N THR A 45 -3.93 0.07 -8.89
CA THR A 45 -3.96 1.44 -9.42
C THR A 45 -3.49 1.48 -10.87
N SER A 46 -2.40 0.78 -11.19
CA SER A 46 -1.90 0.70 -12.57
C SER A 46 -2.90 0.04 -13.53
N PHE A 47 -3.73 -0.89 -13.07
CA PHE A 47 -4.80 -1.48 -13.89
C PHE A 47 -5.92 -0.49 -14.16
N TRP A 48 -6.29 0.31 -13.16
CA TRP A 48 -7.29 1.35 -13.29
C TRP A 48 -6.83 2.44 -14.26
N GLU A 49 -5.61 2.95 -14.09
CA GLU A 49 -4.97 3.91 -15.00
C GLU A 49 -5.01 3.44 -16.45
N ARG A 50 -4.61 2.18 -16.69
CA ARG A 50 -4.60 1.59 -18.04
C ARG A 50 -6.00 1.34 -18.62
N ALA A 51 -6.99 1.08 -17.76
CA ALA A 51 -8.35 0.77 -18.20
C ALA A 51 -9.17 2.03 -18.46
N LEU A 52 -9.01 3.05 -17.62
CA LEU A 52 -9.67 4.36 -17.69
C LEU A 52 -8.94 5.32 -18.65
N GLY A 53 -7.64 5.13 -18.85
CA GLY A 53 -6.80 6.06 -19.64
C GLY A 53 -6.33 7.28 -18.84
N GLU A 54 -6.39 7.21 -17.52
CA GLU A 54 -5.96 8.27 -16.59
C GLU A 54 -4.57 7.97 -16.02
N GLU A 55 -3.89 9.01 -15.54
CA GLU A 55 -2.55 8.91 -14.93
C GLU A 55 -2.55 9.58 -13.55
N ASN A 56 -1.78 9.04 -12.60
CA ASN A 56 -1.63 9.54 -11.23
C ASN A 56 -2.90 9.38 -10.36
N LEU A 57 -3.60 8.26 -10.52
CA LEU A 57 -4.71 7.92 -9.63
C LEU A 57 -4.22 7.69 -8.20
N THR A 58 -5.03 8.10 -7.24
CA THR A 58 -4.83 7.96 -5.79
C THR A 58 -5.77 6.90 -5.23
N LEU A 59 -5.49 6.43 -4.01
CA LEU A 59 -6.28 5.36 -3.40
C LEU A 59 -7.74 5.78 -3.09
N ASP A 60 -7.98 7.08 -2.91
CA ASP A 60 -9.31 7.65 -2.62
C ASP A 60 -10.15 7.87 -3.90
N ASP A 61 -9.54 7.75 -5.09
CA ASP A 61 -10.26 8.01 -6.34
C ASP A 61 -11.36 6.98 -6.57
N ASN A 62 -12.55 7.51 -6.86
CA ASN A 62 -13.75 6.73 -7.05
C ASN A 62 -13.90 6.33 -8.53
N PHE A 63 -14.12 5.04 -8.78
CA PHE A 63 -14.30 4.45 -10.11
C PHE A 63 -15.32 5.21 -10.96
N PHE A 64 -16.45 5.60 -10.37
CA PHE A 64 -17.53 6.27 -11.10
C PHE A 64 -17.22 7.74 -11.37
N ASP A 65 -16.48 8.41 -10.49
CA ASP A 65 -16.05 9.80 -10.68
C ASP A 65 -15.04 9.91 -11.82
N LEU A 66 -14.17 8.90 -11.95
CA LEU A 66 -13.22 8.75 -13.05
C LEU A 66 -13.88 8.36 -14.40
N GLY A 67 -15.20 8.26 -14.46
CA GLY A 67 -15.94 7.87 -15.68
C GLY A 67 -15.94 6.36 -15.95
N GLY A 68 -15.67 5.55 -14.93
CA GLY A 68 -15.69 4.09 -15.02
C GLY A 68 -17.07 3.53 -15.36
N ASP A 69 -17.08 2.55 -16.25
CA ASP A 69 -18.27 1.85 -16.72
C ASP A 69 -18.11 0.32 -16.61
N SER A 70 -19.19 -0.42 -16.87
CA SER A 70 -19.19 -1.90 -16.82
C SER A 70 -18.12 -2.57 -17.69
N LEU A 71 -17.79 -2.02 -18.86
CA LEU A 71 -16.75 -2.53 -19.73
C LEU A 71 -15.36 -2.31 -19.13
N THR A 72 -15.12 -1.13 -18.58
CA THR A 72 -13.86 -0.79 -17.91
C THR A 72 -13.66 -1.61 -16.65
N ALA A 73 -14.71 -1.80 -15.85
CA ALA A 73 -14.73 -2.69 -14.71
C ALA A 73 -14.38 -4.13 -15.13
N ALA A 74 -15.04 -4.67 -16.16
CA ALA A 74 -14.74 -6.01 -16.66
C ALA A 74 -13.27 -6.18 -17.12
N LYS A 75 -12.66 -5.14 -17.73
CA LYS A 75 -11.24 -5.15 -18.08
C LYS A 75 -10.35 -5.23 -16.84
N ILE A 76 -10.64 -4.42 -15.81
CA ILE A 76 -9.89 -4.44 -14.54
C ILE A 76 -9.99 -5.83 -13.90
N LEU A 77 -11.19 -6.40 -13.80
CA LEU A 77 -11.41 -7.73 -13.22
C LEU A 77 -10.66 -8.83 -13.99
N ALA A 78 -10.60 -8.74 -15.32
CA ALA A 78 -9.81 -9.67 -16.12
C ALA A 78 -8.29 -9.55 -15.84
N LEU A 79 -7.80 -8.34 -15.57
CA LEU A 79 -6.39 -8.11 -15.17
C LEU A 79 -6.12 -8.70 -13.78
N ILE A 80 -7.04 -8.50 -12.82
CA ILE A 80 -6.97 -9.09 -11.48
C ILE A 80 -6.93 -10.61 -11.56
N GLN A 81 -7.83 -11.21 -12.34
CA GLN A 81 -7.88 -12.66 -12.52
C GLN A 81 -6.58 -13.20 -13.12
N ARG A 82 -5.98 -12.47 -14.06
CA ARG A 82 -4.71 -12.88 -14.68
C ARG A 82 -3.52 -12.74 -13.75
N GLU A 83 -3.47 -11.69 -12.93
CA GLU A 83 -2.35 -11.40 -12.03
C GLU A 83 -2.40 -12.25 -10.75
N TYR A 84 -3.60 -12.37 -10.16
CA TYR A 84 -3.79 -12.98 -8.84
C TYR A 84 -4.53 -14.31 -8.86
N GLY A 85 -5.07 -14.73 -10.02
CA GLY A 85 -5.90 -15.94 -10.11
C GLY A 85 -7.29 -15.80 -9.50
N LEU A 86 -7.68 -14.59 -9.09
CA LEU A 86 -8.95 -14.32 -8.41
C LEU A 86 -10.09 -14.08 -9.41
N GLN A 87 -11.16 -14.85 -9.30
CA GLN A 87 -12.39 -14.68 -10.09
C GLN A 87 -13.28 -13.61 -9.43
N ALA A 88 -12.92 -12.33 -9.60
CA ALA A 88 -13.68 -11.23 -9.05
C ALA A 88 -14.91 -10.88 -9.92
N GLU A 89 -16.05 -10.62 -9.27
CA GLU A 89 -17.30 -10.21 -9.93
C GLU A 89 -17.44 -8.69 -10.02
N LEU A 90 -18.30 -8.21 -10.93
CA LEU A 90 -18.56 -6.77 -11.09
C LEU A 90 -19.00 -6.10 -9.79
N HIS A 91 -19.78 -6.79 -8.97
CA HIS A 91 -20.25 -6.28 -7.68
C HIS A 91 -19.09 -5.86 -6.75
N LEU A 92 -17.90 -6.44 -6.90
CA LEU A 92 -16.73 -6.08 -6.10
C LEU A 92 -16.32 -4.61 -6.31
N ILE A 93 -16.36 -4.11 -7.55
CA ILE A 93 -16.07 -2.70 -7.87
C ILE A 93 -17.26 -1.80 -7.47
N PHE A 94 -18.50 -2.27 -7.66
CA PHE A 94 -19.68 -1.48 -7.29
C PHE A 94 -19.81 -1.25 -5.78
N ASN A 95 -19.42 -2.24 -4.97
CA ASN A 95 -19.44 -2.14 -3.51
C ASN A 95 -18.22 -1.43 -2.93
N ASN A 96 -17.10 -1.50 -3.62
CA ASN A 96 -15.82 -0.94 -3.19
C ASN A 96 -15.34 0.01 -4.30
N PRO A 97 -16.00 1.17 -4.45
CA PRO A 97 -15.81 2.01 -5.61
C PRO A 97 -14.52 2.83 -5.55
N THR A 98 -13.85 2.92 -4.41
CA THR A 98 -12.51 3.52 -4.32
C THR A 98 -11.43 2.48 -4.56
N ILE A 99 -10.25 2.92 -5.02
CA ILE A 99 -9.10 2.03 -5.21
C ILE A 99 -8.68 1.40 -3.87
N GLU A 100 -8.71 2.16 -2.77
CA GLU A 100 -8.40 1.67 -1.43
C GLU A 100 -9.32 0.50 -1.07
N GLU A 101 -10.63 0.71 -1.07
CA GLU A 101 -11.61 -0.31 -0.70
C GLU A 101 -11.52 -1.52 -1.63
N PHE A 102 -11.31 -1.31 -2.93
CA PHE A 102 -11.18 -2.40 -3.89
C PHE A 102 -9.93 -3.24 -3.62
N VAL A 103 -8.81 -2.61 -3.27
CA VAL A 103 -7.58 -3.30 -2.84
C VAL A 103 -7.84 -4.09 -1.56
N GLU A 104 -8.57 -3.54 -0.58
CA GLU A 104 -8.93 -4.28 0.62
C GLU A 104 -9.76 -5.51 0.30
N ALA A 105 -10.79 -5.36 -0.52
CA ALA A 105 -11.66 -6.47 -0.90
C ALA A 105 -10.89 -7.57 -1.64
N VAL A 106 -9.95 -7.21 -2.52
CA VAL A 106 -9.08 -8.17 -3.19
C VAL A 106 -8.10 -8.84 -2.21
N ASP A 107 -7.55 -8.10 -1.23
CA ASP A 107 -6.67 -8.67 -0.19
C ASP A 107 -7.42 -9.72 0.62
N GLU A 108 -8.66 -9.41 1.02
CA GLU A 108 -9.51 -10.30 1.80
C GLU A 108 -9.87 -11.57 1.01
N GLU A 109 -10.20 -11.43 -0.27
CA GLU A 109 -10.49 -12.56 -1.15
C GLU A 109 -9.25 -13.47 -1.34
N LEU A 110 -8.05 -12.88 -1.46
CA LEU A 110 -6.80 -13.63 -1.57
C LEU A 110 -6.33 -14.23 -0.24
N ALA A 111 -6.63 -13.57 0.88
CA ALA A 111 -6.36 -14.08 2.22
C ALA A 111 -7.26 -15.25 2.61
N GLY A 112 -8.32 -15.53 1.82
CA GLY A 112 -9.19 -16.68 1.97
C GLY A 112 -10.20 -16.48 3.09
N VAL A 113 -11.36 -15.92 2.74
CA VAL A 113 -12.68 -16.00 3.41
C VAL A 113 -12.66 -16.66 4.80
N ALA A 114 -12.79 -15.84 5.86
CA ALA A 114 -13.52 -16.29 7.05
C ALA A 114 -15.03 -16.27 6.72
N PRO A 115 -15.78 -17.34 7.03
CA PRO A 115 -17.12 -17.57 6.49
C PRO A 115 -18.13 -16.53 7.01
N ARG A 116 -18.61 -15.64 6.13
CA ARG A 116 -20.01 -15.20 6.16
C ARG A 116 -20.75 -16.17 5.25
N GLY A 117 -21.33 -17.25 5.76
CA GLY A 117 -22.50 -17.19 6.62
C GLY A 117 -23.67 -17.66 5.76
N GLU A 118 -23.66 -18.95 5.43
CA GLU A 118 -24.86 -19.65 4.95
C GLU A 118 -25.77 -19.83 6.17
N ASP A 119 -26.49 -18.77 6.53
CA ASP A 119 -27.60 -18.82 7.49
C ASP A 119 -28.86 -18.33 6.77
N ALA A 120 -29.55 -19.23 6.06
CA ALA A 120 -31.03 -19.41 6.03
C ALA A 120 -31.53 -20.14 4.78
#